data_AF-C4LAX0-F1
#
_entry.id   AF-C4LAX0-F1
#
_cell.length_a   1.000
_cell.length_b   1.000
_cell.length_c   1.000
_cell.angle_alpha   90.00
_cell.angle_beta   90.00
_cell.angle_gamma   90.00
#
_symmetry.space_group_name_H-M   'P 1'
#
loop_
_entity.id
_entity.type
_entity.pdbx_description
1 polymer ?
#
loop_
_entity_poly.entity_id
_entity_poly.type
_entity_poly.pdbx_seq_one_letter_code
_entity_poly.pdbx_strand_id
1 'polypeptide(L)'
;MLDEYFISRTKIPQDVVLYNANSFIQHIASLCGVETGAVMILMRDHLEYLFGQYAEISMGRPARDSETDTTPLFYAQLLIFREFMHHMKFPSLKIINSAK
;
A
#
# COMPACT_ATOMS: atom_id res chain seq x y z
N MET A 1 -7.68 -37.27 -13.67
CA MET A 1 -6.59 -36.40 -14.14
C MET A 1 -7.27 -35.32 -14.97
N LEU A 2 -7.81 -34.30 -14.29
CA LEU A 2 -8.54 -33.22 -14.96
C LEU A 2 -7.52 -32.11 -15.19
N ASP A 3 -7.34 -31.75 -16.46
CA ASP A 3 -6.53 -30.62 -16.89
C ASP A 3 -7.13 -29.33 -16.30
N GLU A 4 -6.44 -28.78 -15.30
CA GLU A 4 -6.80 -27.51 -14.70
C GLU A 4 -6.60 -26.39 -15.73
N TYR A 5 -7.74 -25.92 -16.25
CA TYR A 5 -8.03 -24.60 -16.78
C TYR A 5 -6.84 -23.62 -16.79
N PHE A 6 -6.43 -23.25 -18.00
CA PHE A 6 -5.65 -22.06 -18.28
C PHE A 6 -6.22 -20.86 -17.52
N ILE A 7 -5.62 -20.53 -16.36
CA ILE A 7 -5.74 -19.18 -15.81
C ILE A 7 -5.03 -18.28 -16.81
N SER A 8 -5.82 -17.65 -17.67
CA SER A 8 -5.38 -16.52 -18.47
C SER A 8 -4.70 -15.54 -17.50
N ARG A 9 -3.36 -15.50 -17.52
CA ARG A 9 -2.58 -14.48 -16.84
C ARG A 9 -2.84 -13.18 -17.58
N THR A 10 -4.00 -12.58 -17.38
CA THR A 10 -4.32 -11.26 -17.90
C THR A 10 -3.29 -10.31 -17.29
N LYS A 11 -2.24 -10.02 -18.06
CA LYS A 11 -1.21 -9.07 -17.66
C LYS A 11 -1.87 -7.71 -17.67
N ILE A 12 -1.96 -7.06 -16.52
CA ILE A 12 -2.30 -5.64 -16.48
C ILE A 12 -1.25 -4.91 -17.34
N PRO A 13 -1.68 -4.11 -18.34
CA PRO A 13 -0.77 -3.28 -19.11
C PRO A 13 0.05 -2.40 -18.16
N GLN A 14 1.36 -2.33 -18.38
CA GLN A 14 2.29 -1.68 -17.44
C GLN A 14 2.14 -0.14 -17.42
N ASP A 15 1.35 0.41 -18.34
CA ASP A 15 0.99 1.82 -18.47
C ASP A 15 -0.30 2.19 -17.70
N VAL A 16 -0.95 1.25 -17.03
CA VAL A 16 -2.12 1.54 -16.19
C VAL A 16 -1.70 2.32 -14.94
N VAL A 17 -2.37 3.43 -14.71
CA VAL A 17 -2.20 4.26 -13.51
C VAL A 17 -3.28 3.90 -12.49
N LEU A 18 -2.85 3.53 -11.28
CA LEU A 18 -3.76 3.28 -10.17
C LEU A 18 -4.11 4.60 -9.47
N TYR A 19 -5.40 4.83 -9.24
CA TYR A 19 -5.93 5.98 -8.50
C TYR A 19 -6.70 5.54 -7.26
N ASN A 20 -6.60 6.31 -6.18
CA ASN A 20 -7.35 6.07 -4.97
C ASN A 20 -7.63 7.38 -4.20
N ALA A 21 -8.72 7.44 -3.44
CA ALA A 21 -9.10 8.58 -2.61
C ALA A 21 -9.53 8.17 -1.19
N ASN A 22 -9.26 6.91 -0.80
CA ASN A 22 -9.61 6.37 0.49
C ASN A 22 -8.72 6.97 1.59
N SER A 23 -9.30 7.30 2.74
CA SER A 23 -8.60 7.90 3.87
C SER A 23 -7.51 6.98 4.46
N PHE A 24 -7.68 5.65 4.43
CA PHE A 24 -6.63 4.71 4.82
C PHE A 24 -5.39 4.86 3.94
N ILE A 25 -5.58 4.97 2.63
CA ILE A 25 -4.47 5.15 1.68
C ILE A 25 -3.78 6.50 1.88
N GLN A 26 -4.55 7.57 2.16
CA GLN A 26 -3.99 8.86 2.51
C GLN A 26 -3.18 8.79 3.81
N HIS A 27 -3.65 8.04 4.81
CA HIS A 27 -2.93 7.81 6.05
C HIS A 27 -1.61 7.05 5.81
N ILE A 28 -1.62 6.00 4.99
CA ILE A 28 -0.40 5.29 4.59
C ILE A 28 0.59 6.22 3.88
N ALA A 29 0.13 7.10 2.97
CA ALA A 29 1.00 8.08 2.35
C ALA A 29 1.66 9.03 3.36
N SER A 30 0.89 9.50 4.35
CA SER A 30 1.43 10.31 5.45
C SER A 30 2.50 9.57 6.26
N LEU A 31 2.26 8.31 6.62
CA LEU A 31 3.24 7.47 7.33
C LEU A 31 4.52 7.22 6.51
N CYS A 32 4.41 7.18 5.19
CA CYS A 32 5.54 7.11 4.26
C CYS A 32 6.27 8.45 4.05
N GLY A 33 5.83 9.53 4.71
CA GLY A 33 6.40 10.87 4.55
C GLY A 33 6.08 11.52 3.21
N VAL A 34 5.02 11.09 2.52
CA VAL A 34 4.58 11.73 1.27
C VAL A 34 3.92 13.06 1.61
N GLU A 35 4.40 14.14 0.98
CA GLU A 35 3.85 15.48 1.19
C GLU A 35 2.38 15.56 0.78
N THR A 36 1.57 16.19 1.62
CA THR A 36 0.15 16.40 1.36
C THR A 36 -0.06 17.39 0.22
N GLY A 37 -0.88 17.00 -0.76
CA GLY A 37 -1.24 17.85 -1.89
C GLY A 37 -2.54 17.41 -2.54
N ALA A 38 -2.95 18.09 -3.61
CA ALA A 38 -4.13 17.71 -4.40
C ALA A 38 -3.97 16.32 -5.03
N VAL A 39 -2.74 15.98 -5.43
CA VAL A 39 -2.34 14.66 -5.90
C VAL A 39 -1.06 14.26 -5.18
N MET A 40 -1.08 13.12 -4.51
CA MET A 40 0.09 12.52 -3.86
C MET A 40 0.53 11.28 -4.62
N ILE A 41 1.82 11.01 -4.67
CA ILE A 41 2.38 9.82 -5.33
C ILE A 41 3.00 8.94 -4.27
N LEU A 42 2.40 7.78 -4.03
CA LEU A 42 2.94 6.75 -3.16
C LEU A 42 3.69 5.73 -4.02
N MET A 43 5.02 5.69 -3.89
CA MET A 43 5.85 4.68 -4.54
C MET A 43 5.71 3.32 -3.83
N ARG A 44 5.77 2.23 -4.59
CA ARG A 44 5.76 0.87 -4.02
C ARG A 44 6.88 0.68 -2.99
N ASP A 45 8.07 1.19 -3.28
CA ASP A 45 9.24 1.01 -2.40
C ASP A 45 9.06 1.72 -1.04
N HIS A 46 8.34 2.86 -1.00
CA HIS A 46 7.97 3.50 0.27
C HIS A 46 7.02 2.63 1.10
N LEU A 47 6.05 1.98 0.44
CA LEU A 47 5.14 1.04 1.09
C LEU A 47 5.88 -0.19 1.63
N GLU A 48 6.84 -0.72 0.87
CA GLU A 48 7.69 -1.84 1.30
C GLU A 48 8.53 -1.47 2.52
N TYR A 49 9.11 -0.26 2.53
CA TYR A 49 9.83 0.26 3.69
C TYR A 49 8.93 0.40 4.92
N LEU A 50 7.75 1.01 4.77
CA LEU A 50 6.76 1.14 5.84
C LEU A 50 6.36 -0.22 6.42
N PHE A 51 6.11 -1.21 5.55
CA PHE A 51 5.81 -2.57 5.99
C PHE A 51 6.93 -3.16 6.84
N GLY A 52 8.20 -2.95 6.46
CA GLY A 52 9.35 -3.35 7.27
C GLY A 52 9.34 -2.73 8.67
N GLN A 53 9.07 -1.42 8.77
CA GLN A 53 8.97 -0.73 10.06
C GLN A 53 7.88 -1.34 10.95
N TYR A 54 6.70 -1.64 10.38
CA TYR A 54 5.61 -2.26 11.12
C TYR A 54 5.89 -3.72 11.49
N ALA A 55 6.60 -4.47 10.65
CA ALA A 55 7.04 -5.82 10.99
C ALA A 55 7.95 -5.81 12.24
N GLU A 56 8.88 -4.85 12.35
CA GLU A 56 9.71 -4.70 13.56
C GLU A 56 8.86 -4.44 14.81
N ILE A 57 7.79 -3.64 14.71
CA ILE A 57 6.88 -3.39 15.84
C ILE A 57 6.22 -4.69 16.27
N SER A 58 5.74 -5.49 15.32
CA SER A 58 5.15 -6.79 15.61
C SER A 58 6.14 -7.78 16.26
N MET A 59 7.44 -7.59 16.03
CA MET A 59 8.54 -8.36 16.64
C MET A 59 9.03 -7.80 17.98
N GLY A 60 8.41 -6.73 18.50
CA GLY A 60 8.70 -6.18 19.83
C GLY A 60 9.46 -4.85 19.84
N ARG A 61 9.70 -4.22 18.68
CA ARG A 61 10.17 -2.83 18.64
C ARG A 61 9.06 -1.91 19.17
N PRO A 62 9.34 -0.97 20.09
CA PRO A 62 8.38 0.05 20.47
C PRO A 62 8.01 0.95 19.27
N ALA A 63 6.73 1.27 19.13
CA ALA A 63 6.25 2.23 18.15
C ALA A 63 6.73 3.66 18.48
N ARG A 64 7.03 4.44 17.43
CA ARG A 64 7.32 5.87 17.52
C ARG A 64 6.01 6.67 17.54
N ASP A 65 6.07 7.93 17.97
CA ASP A 65 4.89 8.81 17.99
C ASP A 65 4.24 8.99 16.61
N SER A 66 5.03 8.86 15.53
CA SER A 66 4.52 8.92 14.15
C SER A 66 3.79 7.64 13.71
N GLU A 67 4.00 6.51 14.39
CA GLU A 67 3.44 5.18 14.05
C GLU A 67 2.14 4.96 14.83
N THR A 68 1.12 5.76 14.50
CA THR A 68 -0.05 6.02 15.36
C THR A 68 -1.07 4.88 15.45
N ASP A 69 -1.07 3.94 14.50
CA ASP A 69 -2.01 2.83 14.45
C ASP A 69 -1.26 1.50 14.41
N THR A 70 -1.29 0.75 15.51
CA THR A 70 -0.70 -0.59 15.64
C THR A 70 -1.78 -1.65 15.88
N THR A 71 -3.01 -1.39 15.47
CA THR A 71 -4.12 -2.35 15.65
C THR A 71 -3.99 -3.53 14.69
N PRO A 72 -4.50 -4.73 15.04
CA PRO A 72 -4.50 -5.87 14.12
C PRO A 72 -5.18 -5.60 12.78
N LEU A 73 -6.19 -4.73 12.76
CA LEU A 73 -6.88 -4.30 11.55
C LEU A 73 -5.92 -3.55 10.61
N PHE A 74 -5.18 -2.58 11.14
CA PHE A 74 -4.19 -1.83 10.36
C PHE A 74 -3.14 -2.76 9.74
N TYR A 75 -2.60 -3.70 10.52
CA TYR A 75 -1.64 -4.69 10.02
C TYR A 75 -2.21 -5.52 8.86
N ALA A 76 -3.45 -5.99 9.00
CA ALA A 76 -4.11 -6.76 7.94
C ALA A 76 -4.30 -5.93 6.67
N GLN A 77 -4.74 -4.67 6.79
CA GLN A 77 -4.93 -3.77 5.65
C GLN A 77 -3.59 -3.43 4.97
N LEU A 78 -2.55 -3.15 5.75
CA LEU A 78 -1.20 -2.87 5.26
C LEU A 78 -0.62 -4.08 4.50
N LEU A 79 -0.77 -5.29 5.05
CA LEU A 79 -0.35 -6.53 4.40
C LEU A 79 -1.06 -6.73 3.06
N ILE A 80 -2.40 -6.65 3.04
CA ILE A 80 -3.19 -6.82 1.82
C ILE A 80 -2.77 -5.78 0.76
N PHE A 81 -2.58 -4.53 1.17
CA PHE A 81 -2.18 -3.46 0.25
C PHE A 81 -0.77 -3.70 -0.32
N ARG A 82 0.18 -4.13 0.52
CA ARG A 82 1.54 -4.50 0.09
C ARG A 82 1.50 -5.64 -0.93
N GLU A 83 0.78 -6.72 -0.65
CA GLU A 83 0.69 -7.87 -1.56
C GLU A 83 0.01 -7.50 -2.88
N PHE A 84 -1.04 -6.68 -2.83
CA PHE A 84 -1.69 -6.17 -4.03
C PHE A 84 -0.72 -5.37 -4.90
N MET A 85 -0.03 -4.37 -4.34
CA MET A 85 0.94 -3.55 -5.10
C MET A 85 2.08 -4.40 -5.67
N HIS A 86 2.60 -5.33 -4.88
CA HIS A 86 3.73 -6.17 -5.25
C HIS A 86 3.38 -7.19 -6.34
N HIS A 87 2.30 -7.95 -6.18
CA HIS A 87 1.89 -8.98 -7.14
C HIS A 87 1.36 -8.40 -8.45
N MET A 88 0.64 -7.27 -8.38
CA MET A 88 0.14 -6.60 -9.59
C MET A 88 1.21 -5.72 -10.26
N LYS A 89 2.39 -5.58 -9.62
CA LYS A 89 3.55 -4.84 -10.12
C LYS A 89 3.27 -3.37 -10.42
N PHE A 90 2.38 -2.74 -9.66
CA PHE A 90 2.18 -1.29 -9.77
C PHE A 90 3.40 -0.57 -9.19
N PRO A 91 4.08 0.31 -9.95
CA PRO A 91 5.24 1.04 -9.44
C PRO A 91 4.83 2.13 -8.44
N SER A 92 3.63 2.68 -8.60
CA SER A 92 3.12 3.78 -7.80
C SER A 92 1.59 3.83 -7.77
N LEU A 93 1.05 4.46 -6.73
CA LEU A 93 -0.36 4.81 -6.59
C LEU A 93 -0.52 6.34 -6.57
N LYS A 94 -1.43 6.88 -7.40
CA LYS A 94 -1.83 8.28 -7.32
C LYS A 94 -3.01 8.44 -6.36
N ILE A 95 -2.81 9.25 -5.33
CA ILE A 95 -3.80 9.50 -4.31
C ILE A 95 -4.39 10.87 -4.57
N ILE A 96 -5.70 10.91 -4.82
CA ILE A 96 -6.43 12.16 -5.08
C ILE A 96 -7.00 12.62 -3.75
N ASN A 97 -6.63 13.84 -3.34
CA ASN A 97 -7.28 14.48 -2.22
C ASN A 97 -8.54 15.16 -2.75
N SER A 98 -9.70 14.57 -2.52
CA SER A 98 -10.98 15.23 -2.76
C SER A 98 -11.13 16.32 -1.70
N ALA A 99 -10.56 17.50 -1.96
CA ALA A 99 -10.86 18.68 -1.17
C ALA A 99 -12.39 18.88 -1.18
N LYS A 100 -12.98 18.86 0.00
CA LYS A 100 -14.32 19.40 0.22
C LYS A 100 -14.21 20.89 0.45
#